data_AF-A0A8K0VL78-F1
#
_entry.id   AF-A0A8K0VL78-F1
#
_cell.length_a   1.000
_cell.length_b   1.000
_cell.length_c   1.000
_cell.angle_alpha   90.00
_cell.angle_beta   90.00
_cell.angle_gamma   90.00
#
_symmetry.space_group_name_H-M   'P 1'
#
loop_
_entity.id
_entity.type
_entity.pdbx_description
1 polymer ?
#
loop_
_entity_poly.entity_id
_entity_poly.type
_entity_poly.pdbx_seq_one_letter_code
_entity_poly.pdbx_strand_id
1 'polypeptide(L)'
;MALLHLGLDPVDEIQDEILELERRLQDAKQRLKTAQPQQPPTSGPGPHFAGSTHFLLLLSDSALPLGSFAFSSGLESYLAHNRRTATFASFLSSSLSSFAATTLPFVLAAHRDPTALAALDDQLDAAIVCTVGRRASVAQGRALLSIWERSFRASQPDVDEQVLRDFAALLREESKRDVPLVSAHLGPLFGAICAIVGLGLRQTAYVFMLSHVKALISAAVRASVFGPYQAQKVLAGQHVQSMIDEMIDREWTTPVEEAGQTVPVMDLWIGRHETLYSRIFNS
;
A
#
# COMPACT_ATOMS: atom_id res chain seq x y z
N MET A 1 -50.21 58.02 13.03
CA MET A 1 -49.79 56.73 13.63
C MET A 1 -50.30 55.64 12.71
N ALA A 2 -49.53 54.72 12.13
CA ALA A 2 -48.28 54.12 12.57
C ALA A 2 -47.38 53.80 11.36
N LEU A 3 -46.07 53.93 11.55
CA LEU A 3 -45.01 53.50 10.63
C LEU A 3 -44.77 52.00 10.84
N LEU A 4 -44.92 51.19 9.80
CA LEU A 4 -44.52 49.78 9.77
C LEU A 4 -43.03 49.71 9.44
N HIS A 5 -42.25 49.25 10.42
CA HIS A 5 -40.82 48.95 10.32
C HIS A 5 -40.69 47.54 9.72
N LEU A 6 -40.34 47.45 8.44
CA LEU A 6 -39.90 46.21 7.79
C LEU A 6 -38.36 46.22 7.82
N GLY A 7 -37.78 45.70 8.90
CA GLY A 7 -36.37 45.34 8.94
C GLY A 7 -36.19 44.01 8.21
N LEU A 8 -35.24 43.97 7.27
CA LEU A 8 -34.82 42.75 6.58
C LEU A 8 -34.23 41.77 7.62
N ASP A 9 -34.49 40.48 7.44
CA ASP A 9 -34.01 39.44 8.36
C ASP A 9 -32.48 39.33 8.27
N PRO A 10 -31.75 39.31 9.40
CA PRO A 10 -30.28 39.29 9.42
C PRO A 10 -29.66 38.04 8.77
N VAL A 11 -30.45 37.00 8.51
CA VAL A 11 -30.04 35.81 7.76
C VAL A 11 -29.97 36.07 6.26
N ASP A 12 -30.87 36.90 5.73
CA ASP A 12 -30.91 37.25 4.31
C ASP A 12 -29.73 38.17 3.94
N GLU A 13 -29.36 39.08 4.85
CA GLU A 13 -28.17 39.94 4.68
C GLU A 13 -26.88 39.11 4.58
N ILE A 14 -26.76 38.04 5.36
CA ILE A 14 -25.60 37.14 5.33
C ILE A 14 -25.59 36.30 4.04
N GLN A 15 -26.76 35.88 3.54
CA GLN A 15 -26.86 35.15 2.27
C GLN A 15 -26.47 36.02 1.09
N ASP A 16 -26.91 37.28 1.08
CA ASP A 16 -26.52 38.26 0.07
C ASP A 16 -25.02 38.56 0.13
N GLU A 17 -24.44 38.64 1.32
CA GLU A 17 -22.99 38.79 1.50
C GLU A 17 -22.20 37.59 0.94
N ILE A 18 -22.67 36.36 1.18
CA ILE A 18 -22.05 35.14 0.63
C ILE A 18 -22.11 35.16 -0.90
N LEU A 19 -23.27 35.48 -1.49
CA LEU A 19 -23.44 35.55 -2.94
C LEU A 19 -22.51 36.59 -3.58
N GLU A 20 -22.34 37.74 -2.94
CA GLU A 20 -21.42 38.77 -3.41
C GLU A 20 -19.96 38.32 -3.31
N LEU A 21 -19.58 37.61 -2.23
CA LEU A 21 -18.23 37.07 -2.06
C LEU A 21 -17.92 35.97 -3.09
N GLU A 22 -18.87 35.09 -3.39
CA GLU A 22 -18.72 34.08 -4.44
C GLU A 22 -18.55 34.71 -5.82
N ARG A 23 -19.33 35.75 -6.12
CA ARG A 23 -19.20 36.53 -7.36
C ARG A 23 -17.81 37.16 -7.49
N ARG A 24 -17.32 37.77 -6.40
CA ARG A 24 -15.98 38.37 -6.35
C ARG A 24 -14.87 37.32 -6.48
N LEU A 25 -15.05 36.14 -5.89
CA LEU A 25 -14.11 35.02 -6.03
C LEU A 25 -14.05 34.54 -7.48
N GLN A 26 -15.20 34.41 -8.14
CA GLN A 26 -15.28 33.95 -9.52
C GLN A 26 -14.63 34.95 -10.49
N ASP A 27 -14.87 36.24 -10.30
CA ASP A 27 -14.22 37.30 -11.07
C ASP A 27 -12.70 37.35 -10.83
N ALA A 28 -12.25 37.20 -9.58
CA ALA A 28 -10.82 37.09 -9.25
C ALA A 28 -10.16 35.86 -9.91
N LYS A 29 -10.81 34.70 -9.90
CA LYS A 29 -10.34 33.48 -10.60
C LYS A 29 -10.26 33.70 -12.10
N GLN A 30 -11.21 34.42 -12.68
CA GLN A 30 -11.23 34.72 -14.11
C GLN A 30 -10.10 35.66 -14.49
N ARG A 31 -9.88 36.74 -13.72
CA ARG A 31 -8.72 37.64 -13.88
C ARG A 31 -7.39 36.92 -13.73
N LEU A 32 -7.27 35.99 -12.78
CA LEU A 32 -6.07 35.16 -12.62
C LEU A 32 -5.83 34.29 -13.85
N LYS A 33 -6.89 33.71 -14.43
CA LYS A 33 -6.84 32.90 -15.65
C LYS A 33 -6.43 33.72 -16.88
N THR A 34 -6.79 35.01 -16.93
CA THR A 34 -6.40 35.93 -18.01
C THR A 34 -5.01 36.52 -17.81
N ALA A 35 -4.57 36.70 -16.56
CA ALA A 35 -3.26 37.26 -16.20
C ALA A 35 -2.14 36.22 -16.20
N GLN A 36 -2.47 34.93 -16.04
CA GLN A 36 -1.54 33.85 -16.35
C GLN A 36 -1.32 33.82 -17.87
N PRO A 37 -0.07 33.94 -18.35
CA PRO A 37 0.22 33.70 -19.76
C PRO A 37 -0.34 32.33 -20.11
N GLN A 38 -1.15 32.22 -21.17
CA GLN A 38 -1.38 30.93 -21.81
C GLN A 38 0.01 30.37 -22.11
N GLN A 39 0.46 29.39 -21.34
CA GLN A 39 1.57 28.56 -21.78
C GLN A 39 1.18 28.10 -23.19
N PRO A 40 2.05 28.28 -24.20
CA PRO A 40 1.78 27.68 -25.50
C PRO A 40 1.43 26.21 -25.26
N PRO A 41 0.53 25.60 -26.05
CA PRO A 41 0.31 24.16 -25.93
C PRO A 41 1.68 23.52 -26.08
N THR A 42 2.24 23.03 -24.97
CA THR A 42 3.51 22.35 -24.98
C THR A 42 3.29 21.15 -25.88
N SER A 43 3.81 21.26 -27.09
CA SER A 43 3.87 20.22 -28.09
C SER A 43 4.56 19.01 -27.46
N GLY A 44 3.74 18.08 -26.96
CA GLY A 44 4.03 16.71 -26.55
C GLY A 44 4.99 16.54 -25.36
N PRO A 45 4.69 15.68 -24.37
CA PRO A 45 5.79 14.93 -23.80
C PRO A 45 6.39 14.13 -24.98
N GLY A 46 7.71 14.24 -25.19
CA GLY A 46 8.42 13.23 -25.97
C GLY A 46 8.18 11.82 -25.39
N PRO A 47 8.71 10.75 -26.00
CA PRO A 47 8.43 9.35 -25.64
C PRO A 47 8.99 8.90 -24.26
N HIS A 48 9.13 9.81 -23.31
CA HIS A 48 9.64 9.55 -21.97
C HIS A 48 8.46 9.33 -21.02
N PHE A 49 8.43 8.13 -20.43
CA PHE A 49 7.51 7.82 -19.34
C PHE A 49 7.72 8.79 -18.16
N ALA A 50 6.65 9.14 -17.45
CA ALA A 50 6.75 9.87 -16.18
C ALA A 50 7.68 9.11 -15.22
N GLY A 51 8.48 9.81 -14.42
CA GLY A 51 9.41 9.19 -13.46
C GLY A 51 8.72 8.22 -12.49
N SER A 52 7.49 8.54 -12.08
CA SER A 52 6.66 7.66 -11.25
C SER A 52 6.27 6.34 -11.95
N THR A 53 6.10 6.34 -13.27
CA THR A 53 5.84 5.11 -14.05
C THR A 53 7.05 4.17 -14.01
N HIS A 54 8.27 4.72 -14.03
CA HIS A 54 9.47 3.88 -13.93
C HIS A 54 9.53 3.15 -12.58
N PHE A 55 9.34 3.87 -11.47
CA PHE A 55 9.31 3.24 -10.14
C PHE A 55 8.12 2.31 -9.94
N LEU A 56 6.97 2.60 -10.56
CA LEU A 56 5.83 1.68 -10.57
C LEU A 56 6.24 0.32 -11.17
N LEU A 57 6.94 0.34 -12.31
CA LEU A 57 7.43 -0.88 -12.94
C LEU A 57 8.43 -1.61 -12.04
N LEU A 58 9.42 -0.90 -11.47
CA LEU A 58 10.43 -1.47 -10.57
C LEU A 58 9.80 -2.10 -9.31
N LEU A 59 8.88 -1.39 -8.65
CA LEU A 59 8.22 -1.84 -7.44
C LEU A 59 7.22 -2.97 -7.70
N SER A 60 6.70 -3.08 -8.93
CA SER A 60 5.82 -4.17 -9.35
C SER A 60 6.57 -5.42 -9.83
N ASP A 61 7.90 -5.36 -9.97
CA ASP A 61 8.71 -6.43 -10.51
C ASP A 61 8.77 -7.62 -9.54
N SER A 62 8.48 -8.82 -10.04
CA SER A 62 8.64 -10.07 -9.29
C SER A 62 10.09 -10.40 -8.95
N ALA A 63 11.06 -9.81 -9.66
CA ALA A 63 12.49 -9.99 -9.40
C ALA A 63 13.04 -8.99 -8.37
N LEU A 64 12.22 -8.06 -7.86
CA LEU A 64 12.63 -7.15 -6.79
C LEU A 64 13.10 -7.98 -5.57
N PRO A 65 14.33 -7.77 -5.05
CA PRO A 65 14.95 -8.70 -4.10
C PRO A 65 14.44 -8.51 -2.66
N LEU A 66 13.12 -8.59 -2.48
CA LEU A 66 12.47 -8.55 -1.16
C LEU A 66 12.48 -9.91 -0.45
N GLY A 67 12.82 -10.99 -1.17
CA GLY A 67 12.73 -12.36 -0.64
C GLY A 67 11.31 -12.92 -0.63
N SER A 68 10.32 -12.22 -1.19
CA SER A 68 8.91 -12.66 -1.29
C SER A 68 8.76 -14.05 -1.94
N PHE A 69 9.66 -14.41 -2.86
CA PHE A 69 9.72 -15.74 -3.47
C PHE A 69 9.96 -16.87 -2.47
N ALA A 70 10.62 -16.62 -1.34
CA ALA A 70 10.87 -17.66 -0.34
C ALA A 70 9.61 -17.99 0.48
N PHE A 71 8.56 -17.20 0.38
CA PHE A 71 7.37 -17.27 1.23
C PHE A 71 6.15 -17.80 0.47
N SER A 72 5.39 -18.69 1.11
CA SER A 72 4.13 -19.23 0.56
C SER A 72 2.88 -18.61 1.19
N SER A 73 3.07 -17.77 2.21
CA SER A 73 2.00 -17.13 2.98
C SER A 73 0.93 -18.12 3.46
N GLY A 74 1.35 -19.32 3.88
CA GLY A 74 0.48 -20.38 4.40
C GLY A 74 -0.09 -21.33 3.35
N LEU A 75 0.20 -21.16 2.05
CA LEU A 75 -0.31 -22.02 0.98
C LEU A 75 0.15 -23.48 1.16
N GLU A 76 1.41 -23.70 1.52
CA GLU A 76 1.95 -25.05 1.73
C GLU A 76 1.20 -25.77 2.85
N SER A 77 1.02 -25.09 3.99
CA SER A 77 0.21 -25.58 5.10
C SER A 77 -1.23 -25.84 4.68
N TYR A 78 -1.86 -24.93 3.95
CA TYR A 78 -3.23 -25.10 3.48
C TYR A 78 -3.39 -26.37 2.63
N LEU A 79 -2.51 -26.58 1.66
CA LEU A 79 -2.52 -27.78 0.79
C LEU A 79 -2.27 -29.06 1.60
N ALA A 80 -1.31 -29.02 2.52
CA ALA A 80 -0.95 -30.18 3.33
C ALA A 80 -2.10 -30.65 4.24
N HIS A 81 -2.89 -29.71 4.77
CA HIS A 81 -3.97 -30.01 5.72
C HIS A 81 -5.35 -30.20 5.05
N ASN A 82 -5.53 -29.74 3.81
CA ASN A 82 -6.81 -29.81 3.08
C ASN A 82 -6.73 -30.65 1.80
N ARG A 83 -5.97 -31.76 1.80
CA ARG A 83 -5.61 -32.53 0.58
C ARG A 83 -6.76 -32.88 -0.38
N ARG A 84 -7.99 -33.00 0.10
CA ARG A 84 -9.16 -33.40 -0.72
C ARG A 84 -10.03 -32.24 -1.20
N THR A 85 -9.98 -31.10 -0.52
CA THR A 85 -10.87 -29.95 -0.73
C THR A 85 -10.13 -28.67 -1.09
N ALA A 86 -8.79 -28.69 -1.02
CA ALA A 86 -7.97 -27.53 -1.28
C ALA A 86 -8.11 -27.07 -2.74
N THR A 87 -8.65 -25.87 -2.92
CA THR A 87 -8.54 -25.14 -4.17
C THR A 87 -7.69 -23.89 -3.97
N PHE A 88 -6.88 -23.53 -4.96
CA PHE A 88 -6.14 -22.28 -4.92
C PHE A 88 -7.06 -21.07 -4.99
N ALA A 89 -8.19 -21.14 -5.69
CA ALA A 89 -9.13 -20.03 -5.81
C ALA A 89 -9.69 -19.61 -4.44
N SER A 90 -10.14 -20.59 -3.62
CA SER A 90 -10.62 -20.30 -2.27
C SER A 90 -9.52 -19.78 -1.34
N PHE A 91 -8.30 -20.32 -1.47
CA PHE A 91 -7.15 -19.83 -0.72
C PHE A 91 -6.75 -18.41 -1.12
N LEU A 92 -6.72 -18.11 -2.42
CA LEU A 92 -6.36 -16.80 -2.95
C LEU A 92 -7.32 -15.73 -2.44
N SER A 93 -8.63 -15.98 -2.52
CA SER A 93 -9.64 -15.06 -2.00
C SER A 93 -9.48 -14.82 -0.49
N SER A 94 -9.30 -15.89 0.29
CA SER A 94 -9.09 -15.81 1.74
C SER A 94 -7.80 -15.05 2.10
N SER A 95 -6.71 -15.34 1.38
CA SER A 95 -5.40 -14.73 1.59
C SER A 95 -5.39 -13.26 1.19
N LEU A 96 -6.06 -12.89 0.08
CA LEU A 96 -6.22 -11.50 -0.34
C LEU A 96 -7.05 -10.71 0.67
N SER A 97 -8.19 -11.24 1.10
CA SER A 97 -9.05 -10.59 2.09
C SER A 97 -8.34 -10.37 3.42
N SER A 98 -7.60 -11.39 3.88
CA SER A 98 -6.78 -11.34 5.09
C SER A 98 -5.68 -10.28 4.97
N PHE A 99 -4.88 -10.34 3.89
CA PHE A 99 -3.75 -9.43 3.68
C PHE A 99 -4.18 -7.97 3.50
N ALA A 100 -5.30 -7.74 2.81
CA ALA A 100 -5.91 -6.43 2.69
C ALA A 100 -6.27 -5.86 4.05
N ALA A 101 -7.09 -6.57 4.83
CA ALA A 101 -7.58 -6.08 6.12
C ALA A 101 -6.46 -5.84 7.15
N THR A 102 -5.40 -6.65 7.14
CA THR A 102 -4.32 -6.54 8.13
C THR A 102 -3.28 -5.48 7.78
N THR A 103 -2.99 -5.28 6.49
CA THR A 103 -1.76 -4.58 6.06
C THR A 103 -2.03 -3.40 5.13
N LEU A 104 -3.08 -3.45 4.31
CA LEU A 104 -3.37 -2.38 3.35
C LEU A 104 -3.67 -1.03 4.03
N PRO A 105 -4.42 -0.96 5.15
CA PRO A 105 -4.61 0.30 5.88
C PRO A 105 -3.30 1.00 6.26
N PHE A 106 -2.28 0.24 6.68
CA PHE A 106 -0.96 0.77 7.01
C PHE A 106 -0.19 1.28 5.80
N VAL A 107 -0.31 0.61 4.64
CA VAL A 107 0.27 1.09 3.37
C VAL A 107 -0.37 2.42 2.97
N LEU A 108 -1.71 2.50 3.05
CA LEU A 108 -2.45 3.70 2.70
C LEU A 108 -2.14 4.86 3.65
N ALA A 109 -2.07 4.59 4.96
CA ALA A 109 -1.73 5.58 5.98
C ALA A 109 -0.31 6.12 5.78
N ALA A 110 0.69 5.25 5.60
CA ALA A 110 2.07 5.68 5.39
C ALA A 110 2.29 6.38 4.05
N HIS A 111 1.48 6.08 3.03
CA HIS A 111 1.50 6.83 1.77
C HIS A 111 0.91 8.24 1.93
N ARG A 112 -0.22 8.36 2.64
CA ARG A 112 -0.87 9.66 2.92
C ARG A 112 -0.01 10.56 3.79
N ASP A 113 0.64 9.99 4.80
CA ASP A 113 1.53 10.68 5.71
C ASP A 113 2.80 9.85 5.97
N PRO A 114 3.85 10.03 5.15
CA PRO A 114 5.13 9.36 5.37
C PRO A 114 5.76 9.71 6.72
N THR A 115 5.47 10.89 7.30
CA THR A 115 6.09 11.30 8.57
C THR A 115 5.65 10.43 9.76
N ALA A 116 4.49 9.77 9.65
CA ALA A 116 3.98 8.82 10.62
C ALA A 116 4.64 7.42 10.54
N LEU A 117 5.60 7.20 9.64
CA LEU A 117 6.18 5.88 9.34
C LEU A 117 6.62 5.10 10.59
N ALA A 118 7.36 5.73 11.51
CA ALA A 118 7.85 5.04 12.71
C ALA A 118 6.70 4.59 13.64
N ALA A 119 5.67 5.42 13.80
CA ALA A 119 4.51 5.08 14.62
C ALA A 119 3.65 3.99 13.96
N LEU A 120 3.47 4.05 12.64
CA LEU A 120 2.75 3.03 11.88
C LEU A 120 3.47 1.68 11.89
N ASP A 121 4.80 1.69 11.86
CA ASP A 121 5.63 0.49 11.97
C ASP A 121 5.45 -0.20 13.33
N ASP A 122 5.52 0.57 14.42
CA ASP A 122 5.31 0.07 15.79
C ASP A 122 3.88 -0.49 15.99
N GLN A 123 2.87 0.24 15.51
CA GLN A 123 1.47 -0.23 15.56
C GLN A 123 1.26 -1.52 14.78
N LEU A 124 1.88 -1.66 13.60
CA LEU A 124 1.78 -2.89 12.82
C LEU A 124 2.50 -4.06 13.49
N ASP A 125 3.66 -3.85 14.12
CA ASP A 125 4.35 -4.88 14.90
C ASP A 125 3.46 -5.41 16.03
N ALA A 126 2.78 -4.50 16.73
CA ALA A 126 1.83 -4.83 17.78
C ALA A 126 0.59 -5.58 17.24
N ALA A 127 0.11 -5.23 16.04
CA ALA A 127 -1.10 -5.82 15.45
C ALA A 127 -0.89 -7.23 14.85
N ILE A 128 0.30 -7.54 14.32
CA ILE A 128 0.54 -8.86 13.69
C ILE A 128 0.77 -9.93 14.76
N VAL A 129 -0.27 -10.71 15.08
CA VAL A 129 -0.21 -11.80 16.07
C VAL A 129 0.64 -12.99 15.57
N CYS A 130 0.57 -13.32 14.29
CA CYS A 130 1.30 -14.45 13.74
C CYS A 130 2.82 -14.16 13.68
N THR A 131 3.61 -14.82 14.51
CA THR A 131 5.07 -14.61 14.61
C THR A 131 5.80 -14.86 13.29
N VAL A 132 5.39 -15.90 12.54
CA VAL A 132 5.92 -16.21 11.21
C VAL A 132 5.64 -15.07 10.23
N GLY A 133 4.38 -14.62 10.17
CA GLY A 133 3.96 -13.49 9.34
C GLY A 133 4.68 -12.18 9.71
N ARG A 134 4.87 -11.93 11.01
CA ARG A 134 5.61 -10.78 11.51
C ARG A 134 7.06 -10.78 11.02
N ARG A 135 7.77 -11.90 11.18
CA ARG A 135 9.15 -12.05 10.70
C ARG A 135 9.26 -11.90 9.18
N ALA A 136 8.32 -12.46 8.43
CA ALA A 136 8.29 -12.32 6.97
C ALA A 136 8.10 -10.85 6.57
N SER A 137 7.18 -10.13 7.22
CA SER A 137 6.93 -8.70 6.98
C SER A 137 8.16 -7.84 7.30
N VAL A 138 8.83 -8.09 8.43
CA VAL A 138 10.09 -7.41 8.80
C VAL A 138 11.22 -7.72 7.83
N ALA A 139 11.41 -8.98 7.46
CA ALA A 139 12.46 -9.36 6.52
C ALA A 139 12.30 -8.66 5.16
N GLN A 140 11.06 -8.62 4.64
CA GLN A 140 10.75 -7.96 3.37
C GLN A 140 10.88 -6.43 3.47
N GLY A 141 10.44 -5.80 4.56
CA GLY A 141 10.57 -4.36 4.76
C GLY A 141 12.03 -3.92 4.93
N ARG A 142 12.85 -4.65 5.69
CA ARG A 142 14.31 -4.40 5.78
C ARG A 142 15.00 -4.55 4.43
N ALA A 143 14.62 -5.54 3.63
CA ALA A 143 15.12 -5.68 2.27
C ALA A 143 14.73 -4.48 1.39
N LEU A 144 13.47 -4.03 1.47
CA LEU A 144 12.99 -2.84 0.75
C LEU A 144 13.77 -1.57 1.13
N LEU A 145 13.97 -1.34 2.43
CA LEU A 145 14.77 -0.20 2.92
C LEU A 145 16.22 -0.28 2.42
N SER A 146 16.82 -1.48 2.40
CA SER A 146 18.16 -1.65 1.84
C SER A 146 18.23 -1.36 0.34
N ILE A 147 17.18 -1.69 -0.44
CA ILE A 147 17.10 -1.35 -1.86
C ILE A 147 16.98 0.17 -2.03
N TRP A 148 16.18 0.83 -1.18
CA TRP A 148 16.10 2.27 -1.17
C TRP A 148 17.47 2.92 -0.99
N GLU A 149 18.18 2.56 0.09
CA GLU A 149 19.47 3.15 0.45
C GLU A 149 20.56 2.92 -0.61
N ARG A 150 20.57 1.73 -1.24
CA ARG A 150 21.65 1.31 -2.15
C ARG A 150 21.36 1.59 -3.62
N SER A 151 20.11 1.80 -4.00
CA SER A 151 19.72 1.87 -5.41
C SER A 151 18.81 3.06 -5.72
N PHE A 152 17.65 3.18 -5.08
CA PHE A 152 16.65 4.17 -5.50
C PHE A 152 17.04 5.60 -5.14
N ARG A 153 17.60 5.78 -3.94
CA ARG A 153 18.03 7.08 -3.40
C ARG A 153 18.90 7.88 -4.38
N ALA A 154 19.92 7.26 -4.95
CA ALA A 154 20.87 7.94 -5.84
C ALA A 154 20.21 8.43 -7.14
N SER A 155 19.11 7.80 -7.54
CA SER A 155 18.33 8.17 -8.72
C SER A 155 17.26 9.24 -8.44
N GLN A 156 17.13 9.72 -7.20
CA GLN A 156 16.12 10.68 -6.74
C GLN A 156 16.74 11.82 -5.90
N PRO A 157 17.65 12.65 -6.46
CA PRO A 157 18.38 13.66 -5.69
C PRO A 157 17.51 14.80 -5.16
N ASP A 158 16.37 15.08 -5.81
CA ASP A 158 15.51 16.22 -5.50
C ASP A 158 14.34 15.87 -4.55
N VAL A 159 14.24 14.61 -4.13
CA VAL A 159 13.15 14.13 -3.29
C VAL A 159 13.51 14.27 -1.81
N ASP A 160 12.58 14.78 -1.01
CA ASP A 160 12.72 14.79 0.45
C ASP A 160 12.61 13.37 1.02
N GLU A 161 13.77 12.80 1.34
CA GLU A 161 13.91 11.47 1.93
C GLU A 161 14.23 11.52 3.43
N GLN A 162 14.08 12.67 4.09
CA GLN A 162 14.49 12.86 5.49
C GLN A 162 13.84 11.81 6.41
N VAL A 163 12.56 11.55 6.21
CA VAL A 163 11.80 10.50 6.92
C VAL A 163 12.48 9.13 6.82
N LEU A 164 12.90 8.70 5.63
CA LEU A 164 13.54 7.40 5.44
C LEU A 164 14.95 7.37 6.04
N ARG A 165 15.68 8.49 6.00
CA ARG A 165 16.99 8.61 6.65
C ARG A 165 16.87 8.49 8.17
N ASP A 166 15.88 9.16 8.76
CA ASP A 166 15.63 9.12 10.20
C ASP A 166 15.17 7.72 10.63
N PHE A 167 14.27 7.11 9.86
CA PHE A 167 13.84 5.73 10.10
C PHE A 167 15.02 4.74 10.03
N ALA A 168 15.90 4.88 9.03
CA ALA A 168 17.11 4.06 8.94
C ALA A 168 18.10 4.30 10.09
N ALA A 169 18.16 5.52 10.64
CA ALA A 169 18.96 5.81 11.83
C ALA A 169 18.40 5.09 13.07
N LEU A 170 17.08 5.16 13.30
CA LEU A 170 16.40 4.43 14.37
C LEU A 170 16.66 2.91 14.29
N LEU A 171 16.60 2.35 13.09
CA LEU A 171 16.88 0.93 12.85
C LEU A 171 18.33 0.54 13.17
N ARG A 172 19.31 1.43 12.97
CA ARG A 172 20.72 1.15 13.33
C ARG A 172 20.97 1.25 14.84
N GLU A 173 20.23 2.11 15.53
CA GLU A 173 20.29 2.24 17.00
C GLU A 173 19.77 0.99 17.73
N GLU A 174 18.95 0.15 17.07
CA GLU A 174 18.51 -1.17 17.52
C GLU A 174 19.68 -2.03 18.05
N SER A 175 20.85 -1.95 17.41
CA SER A 175 22.03 -2.76 17.76
C SER A 175 22.56 -2.52 19.20
N LYS A 176 21.98 -1.58 19.94
CA LYS A 176 22.40 -1.18 21.29
C LYS A 176 21.33 -1.38 22.37
N ARG A 177 20.13 -1.88 22.05
CA ARG A 177 19.00 -2.02 23.00
C ARG A 177 18.38 -3.43 22.93
N ASP A 178 17.75 -3.86 24.02
CA ASP A 178 17.03 -5.15 24.09
C ASP A 178 15.70 -5.14 23.31
N VAL A 179 15.10 -3.96 23.12
CA VAL A 179 13.87 -3.78 22.34
C VAL A 179 14.13 -2.82 21.18
N PRO A 180 13.81 -3.21 19.93
CA PRO A 180 13.96 -2.34 18.76
C PRO A 180 13.05 -1.11 18.85
N LEU A 181 13.52 0.02 18.36
CA LEU A 181 12.71 1.25 18.25
C LEU A 181 11.76 1.20 17.05
N VAL A 182 12.16 0.46 16.01
CA VAL A 182 11.40 0.21 14.78
C VAL A 182 11.76 -1.19 14.29
N SER A 183 10.79 -1.90 13.73
CA SER A 183 10.92 -3.25 13.20
C SER A 183 11.24 -3.26 11.70
N ALA A 184 10.79 -2.25 10.95
CA ALA A 184 10.87 -2.15 9.48
C ALA A 184 9.98 -3.15 8.74
N HIS A 185 8.68 -3.09 9.02
CA HIS A 185 7.62 -3.81 8.32
C HIS A 185 7.42 -3.33 6.88
N LEU A 186 7.10 -4.29 6.00
CA LEU A 186 6.89 -4.02 4.59
C LEU A 186 5.77 -3.01 4.31
N GLY A 187 4.62 -3.12 4.97
CA GLY A 187 3.43 -2.31 4.67
C GLY A 187 3.69 -0.79 4.75
N PRO A 188 4.00 -0.26 5.94
CA PRO A 188 4.32 1.16 6.12
C PRO A 188 5.46 1.63 5.22
N LEU A 189 6.57 0.87 5.14
CA LEU A 189 7.71 1.23 4.30
C LEU A 189 7.36 1.30 2.81
N PHE A 190 6.57 0.35 2.31
CA PHE A 190 6.13 0.34 0.91
C PHE A 190 5.26 1.56 0.60
N GLY A 191 4.33 1.91 1.50
CA GLY A 191 3.50 3.11 1.38
C GLY A 191 4.33 4.39 1.33
N ALA A 192 5.23 4.57 2.31
CA ALA A 192 6.09 5.75 2.41
C ALA A 192 7.03 5.89 1.20
N ILE A 193 7.71 4.80 0.79
CA ILE A 193 8.60 4.82 -0.38
C ILE A 193 7.81 5.17 -1.65
N CYS A 194 6.62 4.58 -1.85
CA CYS A 194 5.80 4.90 -3.01
C CYS A 194 5.37 6.36 -3.06
N ALA A 195 5.02 6.96 -1.91
CA ALA A 195 4.69 8.40 -1.85
C ALA A 195 5.90 9.26 -2.23
N ILE A 196 7.06 8.93 -1.67
CA ILE A 196 8.35 9.61 -1.92
C ILE A 196 8.74 9.55 -3.40
N VAL A 197 8.57 8.41 -4.08
CA VAL A 197 8.86 8.29 -5.53
C VAL A 197 7.70 8.76 -6.44
N GLY A 198 6.66 9.36 -5.86
CA GLY A 198 5.57 10.01 -6.60
C GLY A 198 4.54 9.06 -7.23
N LEU A 199 4.39 7.83 -6.73
CA LEU A 199 3.28 6.96 -7.13
C LEU A 199 1.97 7.50 -6.52
N GLY A 200 0.88 7.45 -7.29
CA GLY A 200 -0.44 7.78 -6.76
C GLY A 200 -0.93 6.72 -5.77
N LEU A 201 -1.71 7.13 -4.75
CA LEU A 201 -2.21 6.26 -3.68
C LEU A 201 -2.88 4.97 -4.19
N ARG A 202 -3.73 5.09 -5.23
CA ARG A 202 -4.41 3.93 -5.84
C ARG A 202 -3.44 2.99 -6.55
N GLN A 203 -2.42 3.55 -7.22
CA GLN A 203 -1.38 2.75 -7.88
C GLN A 203 -0.56 1.99 -6.84
N THR A 204 -0.18 2.64 -5.74
CA THR A 204 0.51 2.02 -4.60
C THR A 204 -0.29 0.85 -4.04
N ALA A 205 -1.57 1.06 -3.73
CA ALA A 205 -2.46 0.01 -3.23
C ALA A 205 -2.53 -1.18 -4.20
N TYR A 206 -2.74 -0.91 -5.49
CA TYR A 206 -2.85 -1.95 -6.51
C TYR A 206 -1.55 -2.74 -6.68
N VAL A 207 -0.40 -2.07 -6.77
CA VAL A 207 0.90 -2.74 -6.89
C VAL A 207 1.18 -3.59 -5.66
N PHE A 208 0.89 -3.08 -4.46
CA PHE A 208 1.08 -3.82 -3.21
C PHE A 208 0.25 -5.11 -3.18
N MET A 209 -1.05 -5.01 -3.48
CA MET A 209 -1.95 -6.17 -3.50
C MET A 209 -1.59 -7.15 -4.62
N LEU A 210 -1.24 -6.65 -5.81
CA LEU A 210 -0.82 -7.49 -6.94
C LEU A 210 0.48 -8.24 -6.64
N SER A 211 1.43 -7.61 -5.93
CA SER A 211 2.68 -8.26 -5.53
C SER A 211 2.43 -9.47 -4.62
N HIS A 212 1.46 -9.39 -3.71
CA HIS A 212 1.03 -10.55 -2.92
C HIS A 212 0.43 -11.67 -3.79
N VAL A 213 -0.45 -11.33 -4.74
CA VAL A 213 -1.01 -12.31 -5.69
C VAL A 213 0.10 -12.99 -6.50
N LYS A 214 1.05 -12.22 -7.03
CA LYS A 214 2.20 -12.75 -7.78
C LYS A 214 3.01 -13.71 -6.92
N ALA A 215 3.26 -13.38 -5.66
CA ALA A 215 3.97 -14.26 -4.73
C ALA A 215 3.22 -15.59 -4.49
N LEU A 216 1.90 -15.52 -4.25
CA LEU A 216 1.06 -16.71 -4.07
C LEU A 216 1.00 -17.60 -5.31
N ILE A 217 0.86 -17.01 -6.49
CA ILE A 217 0.86 -17.75 -7.76
C ILE A 217 2.22 -18.39 -8.01
N SER A 218 3.31 -17.67 -7.73
CA SER A 218 4.67 -18.19 -7.80
C SER A 218 4.85 -19.41 -6.88
N ALA A 219 4.35 -19.33 -5.64
CA ALA A 219 4.35 -20.44 -4.70
C ALA A 219 3.48 -21.61 -5.20
N ALA A 220 2.29 -21.36 -5.74
CA ALA A 220 1.41 -22.38 -6.29
C ALA A 220 2.05 -23.15 -7.47
N VAL A 221 2.78 -22.46 -8.35
CA VAL A 221 3.53 -23.09 -9.44
C VAL A 221 4.64 -23.97 -8.89
N ARG A 222 5.43 -23.49 -7.91
CA ARG A 222 6.48 -24.30 -7.26
C ARG A 222 5.92 -25.52 -6.50
N ALA A 223 4.74 -25.37 -5.91
CA ALA A 223 4.01 -26.46 -5.26
C ALA A 223 3.29 -27.39 -6.27
N SER A 224 3.48 -27.21 -7.58
CA SER A 224 2.87 -28.00 -8.65
C SER A 224 1.33 -28.00 -8.63
N VAL A 225 0.72 -26.93 -8.11
CA VAL A 225 -0.75 -26.75 -8.12
C VAL A 225 -1.22 -26.38 -9.53
N PHE A 226 -0.48 -25.52 -10.24
CA PHE A 226 -0.75 -25.15 -11.64
C PHE A 226 0.54 -24.99 -12.45
N GLY A 227 0.42 -25.12 -13.77
CA GLY A 227 1.51 -24.83 -14.71
C GLY A 227 1.73 -23.33 -14.97
N PRO A 228 2.87 -22.94 -15.58
CA PRO A 228 3.24 -21.53 -15.80
C PRO A 228 2.24 -20.77 -16.69
N TYR A 229 1.68 -21.41 -17.72
CA TYR A 229 0.66 -20.78 -18.57
C TYR A 229 -0.67 -20.57 -17.84
N GLN A 230 -1.05 -21.49 -16.95
CA GLN A 230 -2.24 -21.33 -16.12
C GLN A 230 -2.06 -20.18 -15.12
N ALA A 231 -0.86 -20.04 -14.54
CA ALA A 231 -0.50 -18.92 -13.69
C ALA A 231 -0.66 -17.56 -14.41
N GLN A 232 -0.15 -17.43 -15.64
CA GLN A 232 -0.34 -16.21 -16.43
C GLN A 232 -1.79 -15.97 -16.81
N LYS A 233 -2.56 -17.03 -17.11
CA LYS A 233 -4.01 -16.92 -17.36
C LYS A 233 -4.76 -16.38 -16.14
N VAL A 234 -4.37 -16.77 -14.93
CA VAL A 234 -4.96 -16.24 -13.68
C VAL A 234 -4.59 -14.76 -13.51
N LEU A 235 -3.31 -14.39 -13.66
CA LEU A 235 -2.85 -13.00 -13.53
C LEU A 235 -3.46 -12.05 -14.56
N ALA A 236 -3.64 -12.51 -15.79
CA ALA A 236 -4.27 -11.73 -16.87
C ALA A 236 -5.81 -11.72 -16.79
N GLY A 237 -6.40 -12.53 -15.90
CA GLY A 237 -7.85 -12.67 -15.79
C GLY A 237 -8.49 -11.48 -15.07
N GLN A 238 -9.62 -11.01 -15.60
CA GLN A 238 -10.43 -9.94 -14.99
C GLN A 238 -10.83 -10.26 -13.54
N HIS A 239 -11.01 -11.53 -13.20
CA HIS A 239 -11.38 -11.93 -11.85
C HIS A 239 -10.36 -11.50 -10.78
N VAL A 240 -9.06 -11.63 -11.06
CA VAL A 240 -8.01 -11.20 -10.11
C VAL A 240 -7.98 -9.69 -9.98
N GLN A 241 -8.12 -8.98 -11.10
CA GLN A 241 -8.20 -7.53 -11.11
C GLN A 241 -9.39 -7.03 -10.26
N SER A 242 -10.60 -7.57 -10.50
CA SER A 242 -11.79 -7.22 -9.73
C SER A 242 -11.64 -7.53 -8.25
N MET A 243 -11.07 -8.69 -7.88
CA MET A 243 -10.82 -9.01 -6.47
C MET A 243 -9.87 -8.00 -5.81
N ILE A 244 -8.79 -7.59 -6.50
CA ILE A 244 -7.87 -6.58 -5.97
C ILE A 244 -8.59 -5.25 -5.78
N ASP A 245 -9.35 -4.79 -6.79
CA ASP A 245 -10.09 -3.53 -6.71
C ASP A 245 -11.12 -3.55 -5.57
N GLU A 246 -11.88 -4.64 -5.41
CA GLU A 246 -12.83 -4.82 -4.30
C GLU A 246 -12.14 -4.73 -2.93
N MET A 247 -10.97 -5.36 -2.77
CA MET A 247 -10.22 -5.29 -1.51
C MET A 247 -9.70 -3.87 -1.23
N ILE A 248 -9.25 -3.17 -2.27
CA ILE A 248 -8.77 -1.79 -2.13
C ILE A 248 -9.93 -0.85 -1.79
N ASP A 249 -11.08 -1.00 -2.45
CA ASP A 249 -12.26 -0.20 -2.18
C ASP A 249 -12.77 -0.43 -0.76
N ARG A 250 -12.77 -1.71 -0.31
CA ARG A 250 -13.16 -2.09 1.05
C ARG A 250 -12.29 -1.41 2.11
N GLU A 251 -10.97 -1.42 1.93
CA GLU A 251 -10.03 -0.88 2.93
C GLU A 251 -9.65 0.59 2.71
N TRP A 252 -10.23 1.26 1.72
CA TRP A 252 -9.78 2.59 1.29
C TRP A 252 -9.79 3.63 2.41
N THR A 253 -10.76 3.53 3.30
CA THR A 253 -10.99 4.46 4.41
C THR A 253 -10.82 3.83 5.79
N THR A 254 -10.44 2.56 5.85
CA THR A 254 -10.25 1.85 7.12
C THR A 254 -9.10 2.49 7.92
N PRO A 255 -9.34 2.94 9.16
CA PRO A 255 -8.28 3.45 10.03
C PRO A 255 -7.39 2.29 10.51
N VAL A 256 -6.13 2.57 10.84
CA VAL A 256 -5.15 1.52 11.20
C VAL A 256 -5.49 0.81 12.50
N GLU A 257 -6.26 1.46 13.37
CA GLU A 257 -6.78 0.92 14.63
C GLU A 257 -7.85 -0.16 14.42
N GLU A 258 -8.51 -0.16 13.25
CA GLU A 258 -9.49 -1.17 12.84
C GLU A 258 -8.88 -2.23 11.92
N ALA A 259 -7.62 -2.06 11.51
CA ALA A 259 -6.91 -3.04 10.72
C ALA A 259 -6.67 -4.33 11.53
N GLY A 260 -6.98 -5.47 10.94
CA GLY A 260 -6.93 -6.73 11.68
C GLY A 260 -7.24 -7.97 10.85
N GLN A 261 -7.03 -9.13 11.47
CA GLN A 261 -7.25 -10.42 10.81
C GLN A 261 -8.74 -10.71 10.64
N THR A 262 -9.22 -10.71 9.39
CA THR A 262 -10.61 -11.05 9.05
C THR A 262 -10.83 -12.54 8.78
N VAL A 263 -9.74 -13.29 8.57
CA VAL A 263 -9.76 -14.71 8.24
C VAL A 263 -8.82 -15.48 9.17
N PRO A 264 -9.24 -15.81 10.42
CA PRO A 264 -8.35 -16.36 11.45
C PRO A 264 -7.60 -17.63 11.05
N VAL A 265 -8.18 -18.44 10.17
CA VAL A 265 -7.54 -19.66 9.66
C VAL A 265 -6.29 -19.38 8.81
N MET A 266 -6.17 -18.18 8.23
CA MET A 266 -4.96 -17.77 7.50
C MET A 266 -3.75 -17.69 8.44
N ASP A 267 -3.89 -17.04 9.60
CA ASP A 267 -2.82 -16.97 10.60
C ASP A 267 -2.43 -18.36 11.11
N LEU A 268 -3.41 -19.25 11.26
CA LEU A 268 -3.16 -20.64 11.63
C LEU A 268 -2.33 -21.37 10.56
N TRP A 269 -2.66 -21.22 9.28
CA TRP A 269 -1.88 -21.87 8.20
C TRP A 269 -0.48 -21.28 8.05
N ILE A 270 -0.33 -19.95 8.17
CA ILE A 270 0.98 -19.30 8.16
C ILE A 270 1.82 -19.80 9.34
N GLY A 271 1.28 -19.77 10.56
CA GLY A 271 2.00 -20.23 11.76
C GLY A 271 2.34 -21.72 11.75
N ARG A 272 1.41 -22.57 11.28
CA ARG A 272 1.65 -24.02 11.18
C ARG A 272 2.74 -24.40 10.19
N HIS A 273 3.17 -23.50 9.30
CA HIS A 273 4.24 -23.81 8.35
C HIS A 273 5.52 -24.30 9.04
N GLU A 274 5.87 -23.73 10.20
CA GLU A 274 7.04 -24.16 10.97
C GLU A 274 6.95 -25.61 11.46
N THR A 275 5.74 -26.16 11.55
CA THR A 275 5.46 -27.52 12.05
C THR A 275 5.37 -28.57 10.95
N LEU A 276 5.53 -28.18 9.68
CA LEU A 276 5.50 -29.12 8.55
C LEU A 276 6.76 -30.01 8.53
N TYR A 277 6.54 -31.32 8.39
CA TYR A 277 7.62 -32.32 8.34
C TYR A 277 8.57 -32.13 7.15
N SER A 278 8.04 -31.73 5.99
CA SER A 278 8.81 -31.38 4.80
C SER A 278 8.35 -30.02 4.31
N ARG A 279 9.31 -29.16 3.95
CA ARG A 279 9.07 -27.75 3.58
C ARG A 279 9.82 -27.43 2.30
N ILE A 280 9.12 -26.83 1.34
CA ILE A 280 9.74 -26.27 0.13
C ILE A 280 9.83 -24.74 0.19
N PHE A 281 9.09 -24.09 1.09
CA PHE A 281 9.19 -22.64 1.33
C PHE A 281 9.72 -22.33 2.73
N ASN A 282 10.22 -21.12 2.89
CA ASN A 282 10.76 -20.63 4.16
C ASN A 282 9.66 -20.17 5.13
N SER A 283 8.52 -19.70 4.59
CA SER A 283 7.35 -19.00 5.21
C SER A 283 7.64 -17.91 6.24
#